data_AF-A0AA42YJ87-F1
#
_entry.id   AF-A0AA42YJ87-F1
#
_cell.length_a   1.000
_cell.length_b   1.000
_cell.length_c   1.000
_cell.angle_alpha   90.00
_cell.angle_beta   90.00
_cell.angle_gamma   90.00
#
_symmetry.space_group_name_H-M   'P 1'
#
loop_
_entity.id
_entity.type
_entity.pdbx_description
1 polymer ?
#
loop_
_entity_poly.entity_id
_entity_poly.type
_entity_poly.pdbx_seq_one_letter_code
_entity_poly.pdbx_strand_id
1 'polypeptide(L)'
;MAGRGAQGHRRRPGGAAAPRQLSSARPQPRPSGRRSKAWRTAHPRPRSPPRAPLPRSPRPATLALLCLAIDGWPGLVVGFFWSTVLTYHGTFAINSLAHCFGKQRYVTGDDSRNNWLLALITLGEGWHNNHHYYQSSTRQGFRWWEIDITYYLLVMLSWTGLVRDLRSPPAAVVAGARPLPRPVVERVARQLAAHFERGELSAQAREILAEARLESWRARGREARERLEALLADVHLPELPSLTDLERRARASLASTPSLDDIVERAREILLETLCDRLVPAAAEAPA
;
A
#
# COMPACT_ATOMS: atom_id res chain seq x y z
N MET A 1 -9.67 -67.11 -46.83
CA MET A 1 -8.21 -67.05 -46.66
C MET A 1 -7.90 -66.63 -45.23
N ALA A 2 -6.97 -67.36 -44.60
CA ALA A 2 -6.47 -67.31 -43.21
C ALA A 2 -6.50 -65.93 -42.52
N GLY A 3 -6.61 -65.78 -41.20
CA GLY A 3 -6.35 -66.71 -40.11
C GLY A 3 -5.67 -65.94 -38.95
N ARG A 4 -6.21 -66.14 -37.74
CA ARG A 4 -5.85 -65.66 -36.38
C ARG A 4 -4.35 -65.46 -36.06
N GLY A 5 -4.07 -64.66 -35.02
CA GLY A 5 -2.86 -64.87 -34.21
C GLY A 5 -2.57 -63.83 -33.12
N ALA A 6 -3.05 -64.08 -31.89
CA ALA A 6 -2.54 -63.47 -30.67
C ALA A 6 -1.44 -64.36 -30.06
N GLN A 7 -0.35 -63.75 -29.54
CA GLN A 7 0.61 -64.22 -28.52
C GLN A 7 1.82 -63.26 -28.58
N GLY A 8 2.43 -62.72 -27.52
CA GLY A 8 2.57 -63.18 -26.15
C GLY A 8 3.98 -63.69 -25.89
N HIS A 9 4.96 -62.81 -25.58
CA HIS A 9 6.29 -63.09 -24.99
C HIS A 9 7.06 -61.76 -24.84
N ARG A 10 7.92 -61.45 -23.87
CA ARG A 10 8.48 -62.08 -22.67
C ARG A 10 9.06 -60.93 -21.80
N ARG A 11 9.05 -61.12 -20.48
CA ARG A 11 9.76 -60.24 -19.52
C ARG A 11 11.28 -60.47 -19.53
N ARG A 12 12.00 -59.42 -19.09
CA ARG A 12 13.17 -59.35 -18.17
C ARG A 12 14.41 -58.63 -18.78
N PRO A 13 15.39 -58.19 -17.96
CA PRO A 13 15.32 -57.02 -17.07
C PRO A 13 16.59 -56.15 -17.23
N GLY A 14 16.65 -54.96 -16.64
CA GLY A 14 17.95 -54.29 -16.45
C GLY A 14 17.89 -52.79 -16.57
N GLY A 15 18.29 -52.13 -15.50
CA GLY A 15 18.36 -50.67 -15.43
C GLY A 15 17.76 -50.18 -14.13
N ALA A 16 18.37 -50.58 -13.01
CA ALA A 16 18.19 -49.89 -11.75
C ALA A 16 18.67 -48.44 -11.94
N ALA A 17 17.76 -47.53 -12.25
CA ALA A 17 18.02 -46.10 -12.17
C ALA A 17 18.11 -45.75 -10.68
N ALA A 18 19.34 -45.51 -10.24
CA ALA A 18 19.67 -45.05 -8.90
C ALA A 18 18.78 -43.86 -8.48
N PRO A 19 18.36 -43.76 -7.21
CA PRO A 19 17.68 -42.57 -6.72
C PRO A 19 18.63 -41.38 -6.83
N ARG A 20 18.25 -40.38 -7.63
CA ARG A 20 18.90 -39.07 -7.64
C ARG A 20 18.89 -38.54 -6.21
N GLN A 21 20.05 -38.53 -5.58
CA GLN A 21 20.26 -37.86 -4.31
C GLN A 21 19.84 -36.39 -4.48
N LEU A 22 18.75 -36.01 -3.82
CA LEU A 22 18.40 -34.63 -3.58
C LEU A 22 19.51 -34.02 -2.74
N SER A 23 20.47 -33.38 -3.41
CA SER A 23 21.45 -32.52 -2.76
C SER A 23 20.72 -31.49 -1.93
N SER A 24 20.75 -31.66 -0.61
CA SER A 24 20.22 -30.74 0.38
C SER A 24 21.03 -29.43 0.35
N ALA A 25 20.72 -28.56 -0.60
CA ALA A 25 21.18 -27.19 -0.56
C ALA A 25 20.46 -26.49 0.59
N ARG A 26 21.18 -26.30 1.71
CA ARG A 26 20.73 -25.46 2.82
C ARG A 26 20.23 -24.12 2.28
N PRO A 27 19.06 -23.61 2.70
CA PRO A 27 18.62 -22.28 2.31
C PRO A 27 19.59 -21.25 2.87
N GLN A 28 20.25 -20.51 1.98
CA GLN A 28 21.03 -19.32 2.34
C GLN A 28 20.08 -18.29 2.99
N PRO A 29 20.41 -17.73 4.16
CA PRO A 29 19.58 -16.72 4.80
C PRO A 29 19.49 -15.48 3.90
N ARG A 30 18.27 -15.10 3.52
CA ARG A 30 18.02 -13.84 2.81
C ARG A 30 18.38 -12.67 3.73
N PRO A 31 19.26 -11.74 3.32
CA PRO A 31 19.60 -10.62 4.18
C PRO A 31 18.37 -9.74 4.40
N SER A 32 18.09 -9.49 5.68
CA SER A 32 17.00 -8.65 6.15
C SER A 32 17.11 -7.23 5.58
N GLY A 33 15.97 -6.65 5.21
CA GLY A 33 15.82 -5.37 4.54
C GLY A 33 16.20 -4.12 5.35
N ARG A 34 17.26 -4.15 6.15
CA ARG A 34 17.96 -2.94 6.58
C ARG A 34 19.06 -2.68 5.56
N ARG A 35 18.91 -1.65 4.73
CA ARG A 35 20.03 -1.09 3.96
C ARG A 35 21.08 -0.60 4.97
N SER A 36 22.01 -1.48 5.34
CA SER A 36 23.14 -1.13 6.18
C SER A 36 24.01 -0.12 5.44
N LYS A 37 24.66 0.78 6.17
CA LYS A 37 25.65 1.72 5.64
C LYS A 37 26.76 1.03 4.80
N ALA A 38 26.89 -0.30 4.89
CA ALA A 38 27.86 -1.13 4.18
C ALA A 38 27.70 -1.16 2.64
N TRP A 39 26.50 -0.93 2.08
CA TRP A 39 26.36 -0.87 0.61
C TRP A 39 27.05 0.37 0.01
N ARG A 40 27.24 1.43 0.82
CA ARG A 40 28.00 2.63 0.42
C ARG A 40 29.52 2.42 0.43
N THR A 41 30.03 1.43 1.17
CA THR A 41 31.47 1.16 1.29
C THR A 41 31.98 0.12 0.29
N ALA A 42 31.12 -0.79 -0.20
CA ALA A 42 31.52 -1.84 -1.15
C ALA A 42 31.58 -1.39 -2.63
N HIS A 43 30.98 -0.23 -2.96
CA HIS A 43 31.04 0.37 -4.29
C HIS A 43 31.48 1.83 -4.17
N PRO A 44 32.80 2.09 -4.12
CA PRO A 44 33.29 3.46 -4.17
C PRO A 44 32.82 4.08 -5.48
N ARG A 45 31.97 5.12 -5.39
CA ARG A 45 31.63 5.93 -6.56
C ARG A 45 32.95 6.45 -7.16
N PRO A 46 33.11 6.48 -8.50
CA PRO A 46 34.24 7.19 -9.09
C PRO A 46 34.28 8.59 -8.47
N ARG A 47 35.45 9.01 -7.98
CA ARG A 47 35.65 10.34 -7.39
C ARG A 47 35.15 11.35 -8.42
N SER A 48 33.99 11.95 -8.15
CA SER A 48 33.49 13.02 -8.98
C SER A 48 34.53 14.14 -8.93
N PRO A 49 34.89 14.77 -10.07
CA PRO A 49 35.75 15.96 -10.04
C PRO A 49 35.17 16.98 -9.05
N PRO A 50 36.01 17.83 -8.43
CA PRO A 50 35.52 18.87 -7.53
C PRO A 50 34.40 19.62 -8.22
N ARG A 51 33.19 19.57 -7.65
CA ARG A 51 32.04 20.29 -8.20
C ARG A 51 32.42 21.76 -8.22
N ALA A 52 32.48 22.36 -9.40
CA ALA A 52 32.56 23.80 -9.52
C ALA A 52 31.47 24.41 -8.62
N PRO A 53 31.75 25.51 -7.89
CA PRO A 53 30.74 26.18 -7.11
C PRO A 53 29.56 26.49 -8.02
N LEU A 54 28.40 25.92 -7.71
CA LEU A 54 27.18 26.19 -8.46
C LEU A 54 26.96 27.71 -8.45
N PRO A 55 26.62 28.33 -9.59
CA PRO A 55 26.27 29.75 -9.60
C PRO A 55 25.19 29.99 -8.56
N ARG A 56 25.35 31.04 -7.74
CA ARG A 56 24.33 31.42 -6.75
C ARG A 56 23.03 31.62 -7.54
N SER A 57 22.01 30.82 -7.24
CA SER A 57 20.70 30.96 -7.85
C SER A 57 20.26 32.42 -7.72
N PRO A 58 19.68 33.03 -8.77
CA PRO A 58 19.20 34.40 -8.68
C PRO A 58 18.29 34.51 -7.45
N ARG A 59 18.58 35.48 -6.59
CA ARG A 59 17.79 35.66 -5.37
C ARG A 59 16.37 36.04 -5.81
N PRO A 60 15.31 35.66 -5.08
CA PRO A 60 13.94 36.07 -5.40
C PRO A 60 13.80 37.59 -5.64
N ALA A 61 14.60 38.38 -4.90
CA ALA A 61 14.71 39.83 -5.10
C ALA A 61 15.13 40.24 -6.52
N THR A 62 15.98 39.47 -7.20
CA THR A 62 16.37 39.74 -8.59
C THR A 62 15.18 39.64 -9.53
N LEU A 63 14.33 38.62 -9.37
CA LEU A 63 13.11 38.49 -10.18
C LEU A 63 12.14 39.64 -9.89
N ALA A 64 11.93 39.97 -8.61
CA ALA A 64 11.07 41.08 -8.21
C ALA A 64 11.53 42.43 -8.81
N LEU A 65 12.83 42.72 -8.74
CA LEU A 65 13.41 43.94 -9.32
C LEU A 65 13.32 43.96 -10.85
N LEU A 66 13.48 42.82 -11.52
CA LEU A 66 13.29 42.73 -12.97
C LEU A 66 11.82 42.98 -13.36
N CYS A 67 10.87 42.39 -12.65
CA CYS A 67 9.45 42.63 -12.87
C CYS A 67 9.09 44.11 -12.67
N LEU A 68 9.65 44.75 -11.63
CA LEU A 68 9.51 46.19 -11.38
C LEU A 68 10.15 47.04 -12.49
N ALA A 69 11.30 46.62 -13.02
CA ALA A 69 11.99 47.35 -14.07
C ALA A 69 11.29 47.24 -15.43
N ILE A 70 10.64 46.11 -15.72
CA ILE A 70 9.95 45.87 -17.00
C ILE A 70 8.62 46.62 -17.07
N ASP A 71 7.81 46.58 -16.01
CA ASP A 71 6.42 47.08 -16.04
C ASP A 71 6.00 47.78 -14.75
N GLY A 72 6.96 48.27 -13.97
CA GLY A 72 6.68 49.02 -12.74
C GLY A 72 5.92 48.19 -11.69
N TRP A 73 5.05 48.86 -10.95
CA TRP A 73 4.25 48.25 -9.89
C TRP A 73 3.34 47.10 -10.37
N PRO A 74 2.62 47.21 -11.50
CA PRO A 74 1.86 46.10 -12.07
C PRO A 74 2.74 44.86 -12.33
N GLY A 75 3.91 45.04 -12.94
CA GLY A 75 4.89 43.97 -13.15
C GLY A 75 5.31 43.30 -11.85
N LEU A 76 5.64 44.07 -10.82
CA LEU A 76 6.02 43.54 -9.50
C LEU A 76 4.85 42.79 -8.83
N VAL A 77 3.65 43.35 -8.83
CA VAL A 77 2.49 42.73 -8.16
C VAL A 77 2.04 41.46 -8.88
N VAL A 78 1.85 41.51 -10.19
CA VAL A 78 1.33 40.37 -10.95
C VAL A 78 2.43 39.36 -11.24
N GLY A 79 3.55 39.83 -11.82
CA GLY A 79 4.65 38.98 -12.29
C GLY A 79 5.45 38.32 -11.17
N PHE A 80 5.59 38.98 -10.02
CA PHE A 80 6.30 38.41 -8.88
C PHE A 80 5.34 37.93 -7.79
N PHE A 81 4.57 38.81 -7.15
CA PHE A 81 3.79 38.42 -5.96
C PHE A 81 2.65 37.44 -6.29
N TRP A 82 1.75 37.77 -7.20
CA TRP A 82 0.63 36.91 -7.55
C TRP A 82 1.08 35.60 -8.18
N SER A 83 2.00 35.65 -9.14
CA SER A 83 2.59 34.44 -9.74
C SER A 83 3.18 33.50 -8.67
N THR A 84 3.93 34.05 -7.71
CA THR A 84 4.51 33.27 -6.61
C THR A 84 3.43 32.68 -5.71
N VAL A 85 2.44 33.48 -5.31
CA VAL A 85 1.32 33.02 -4.47
C VAL A 85 0.53 31.92 -5.17
N LEU A 86 0.19 32.10 -6.44
CA LEU A 86 -0.53 31.09 -7.23
C LEU A 86 0.28 29.82 -7.41
N THR A 87 1.60 29.93 -7.64
CA THR A 87 2.49 28.77 -7.74
C THR A 87 2.52 27.97 -6.43
N TYR A 88 2.65 28.66 -5.29
CA TYR A 88 2.59 28.00 -3.97
C TYR A 88 1.23 27.35 -3.72
N HIS A 89 0.13 28.08 -3.97
CA HIS A 89 -1.20 27.53 -3.76
C HIS A 89 -1.47 26.34 -4.69
N GLY A 90 -1.07 26.38 -5.95
CA GLY A 90 -1.18 25.25 -6.86
C GLY A 90 -0.41 24.02 -6.36
N THR A 91 0.84 24.25 -5.91
CA THR A 91 1.72 23.18 -5.41
C THR A 91 1.21 22.58 -4.10
N PHE A 92 0.68 23.37 -3.17
CA PHE A 92 0.14 22.83 -1.91
C PHE A 92 -1.27 22.27 -2.09
N ALA A 93 -2.09 22.86 -2.95
CA ALA A 93 -3.44 22.39 -3.22
C ALA A 93 -3.43 20.98 -3.82
N ILE A 94 -2.43 20.59 -4.62
CA ILE A 94 -2.39 19.22 -5.15
C ILE A 94 -2.25 18.19 -4.04
N ASN A 95 -1.44 18.47 -3.00
CA ASN A 95 -1.26 17.59 -1.86
C ASN A 95 -2.57 17.36 -1.07
N SER A 96 -3.52 18.29 -1.14
CA SER A 96 -4.83 18.15 -0.51
C SER A 96 -5.87 17.60 -1.49
N LEU A 97 -6.07 18.26 -2.62
CA LEU A 97 -7.12 17.93 -3.60
C LEU A 97 -6.92 16.54 -4.20
N ALA A 98 -5.68 16.12 -4.47
CA ALA A 98 -5.41 14.78 -4.98
C ALA A 98 -5.57 13.69 -3.92
N HIS A 99 -5.67 14.05 -2.64
CA HIS A 99 -6.04 13.12 -1.54
C HIS A 99 -7.54 13.15 -1.21
N CYS A 100 -8.31 14.06 -1.84
CA CYS A 100 -9.76 14.18 -1.65
C CYS A 100 -10.54 13.71 -2.89
N PHE A 101 -10.10 14.10 -4.09
CA PHE A 101 -10.87 13.94 -5.32
C PHE A 101 -10.13 13.11 -6.37
N GLY A 102 -10.78 12.06 -6.87
CA GLY A 102 -10.27 11.26 -7.98
C GLY A 102 -10.54 9.77 -7.79
N LYS A 103 -9.72 8.95 -8.46
CA LYS A 103 -9.79 7.49 -8.35
C LYS A 103 -8.47 6.92 -7.85
N GLN A 104 -8.53 6.03 -6.86
CA GLN A 104 -7.39 5.26 -6.41
C GLN A 104 -7.28 3.99 -7.26
N ARG A 105 -6.22 3.89 -8.08
CA ARG A 105 -5.98 2.73 -8.95
C ARG A 105 -5.10 1.68 -8.27
N TYR A 106 -4.20 2.12 -7.40
CA TYR A 106 -3.23 1.28 -6.73
C TYR A 106 -3.32 1.48 -5.22
N VAL A 107 -3.14 0.38 -4.49
CA VAL A 107 -3.08 0.40 -3.03
C VAL A 107 -1.74 0.97 -2.59
N THR A 108 -1.78 2.12 -1.92
CA THR A 108 -0.60 2.88 -1.46
C THR A 108 -0.56 3.03 0.06
N GLY A 109 -1.66 2.72 0.75
CA GLY A 109 -1.82 2.95 2.20
C GLY A 109 -2.05 4.41 2.57
N ASP A 110 -2.27 5.27 1.59
CA ASP A 110 -2.72 6.65 1.78
C ASP A 110 -3.95 6.91 0.90
N ASP A 111 -4.50 8.11 1.04
CA ASP A 111 -5.68 8.54 0.30
C ASP A 111 -5.35 9.13 -1.08
N SER A 112 -4.16 8.87 -1.65
CA SER A 112 -3.78 9.46 -2.94
C SER A 112 -4.70 8.98 -4.06
N ARG A 113 -5.11 9.89 -4.93
CA ARG A 113 -6.04 9.64 -6.05
C ARG A 113 -5.51 10.23 -7.35
N ASN A 114 -5.83 9.56 -8.45
CA ASN A 114 -5.63 10.08 -9.80
C ASN A 114 -6.81 10.96 -10.22
N ASN A 115 -6.53 12.16 -10.72
CA ASN A 115 -7.52 13.11 -11.20
C ASN A 115 -6.99 13.83 -12.45
N TRP A 116 -7.66 13.60 -13.58
CA TRP A 116 -7.23 14.11 -14.89
C TRP A 116 -7.33 15.64 -14.99
N LEU A 117 -8.31 16.25 -14.33
CA LEU A 117 -8.49 17.71 -14.33
C LEU A 117 -7.37 18.38 -13.52
N LEU A 118 -7.07 17.82 -12.34
CA LEU A 118 -5.92 18.27 -11.56
C LEU A 118 -4.62 18.07 -12.35
N ALA A 119 -4.46 16.94 -13.06
CA ALA A 119 -3.27 16.68 -13.87
C ALA A 119 -3.09 17.71 -14.98
N LEU A 120 -4.17 18.19 -15.61
CA LEU A 120 -4.10 19.24 -16.62
C LEU A 120 -3.65 20.58 -16.02
N ILE A 121 -4.25 20.99 -14.90
CA ILE A 121 -3.96 22.29 -14.26
C ILE A 121 -2.55 22.30 -13.64
N THR A 122 -2.10 21.16 -13.13
CA THR A 122 -0.79 21.01 -12.46
C THR A 122 0.27 20.35 -13.34
N LEU A 123 0.03 20.31 -14.65
CA LEU A 123 1.01 19.84 -15.65
C LEU A 123 1.50 18.39 -15.42
N GLY A 124 0.69 17.53 -14.80
CA GLY A 124 0.95 16.11 -14.60
C GLY A 124 0.80 15.61 -13.16
N GLU A 125 0.86 16.50 -12.16
CA GLU A 125 0.87 16.12 -10.73
C GLU A 125 -0.44 15.48 -10.22
N GLY A 126 -1.53 15.63 -10.99
CA GLY A 126 -2.82 15.00 -10.69
C GLY A 126 -2.85 13.48 -10.90
N TRP A 127 -1.83 12.86 -11.49
CA TRP A 127 -1.66 11.39 -11.48
C TRP A 127 -1.04 10.91 -10.15
N HIS A 128 -1.59 11.42 -9.05
CA HIS A 128 -0.97 11.38 -7.73
C HIS A 128 -0.91 9.97 -7.16
N ASN A 129 -1.94 9.16 -7.36
CA ASN A 129 -1.92 7.76 -6.91
C ASN A 129 -0.89 6.92 -7.68
N ASN A 130 -0.69 7.17 -8.97
CA ASN A 130 0.39 6.54 -9.72
C ASN A 130 1.77 6.95 -9.14
N HIS A 131 1.94 8.23 -8.84
CA HIS A 131 3.17 8.76 -8.24
C HIS A 131 3.47 8.10 -6.89
N HIS A 132 2.50 8.05 -5.97
CA HIS A 132 2.68 7.40 -4.66
C HIS A 132 2.92 5.89 -4.77
N TYR A 133 2.31 5.21 -5.74
CA TYR A 133 2.53 3.79 -5.97
C TYR A 133 3.94 3.48 -6.48
N TYR A 134 4.50 4.32 -7.35
CA TYR A 134 5.85 4.11 -7.88
C TYR A 134 6.59 5.43 -8.19
N GLN A 135 7.10 6.04 -7.12
CA GLN A 135 7.78 7.34 -7.09
C GLN A 135 9.09 7.39 -7.90
N SER A 136 9.65 6.22 -8.25
CA SER A 136 10.89 6.14 -9.04
C SER A 136 10.68 6.30 -10.54
N SER A 137 9.43 6.34 -11.02
CA SER A 137 9.12 6.68 -12.41
C SER A 137 9.27 8.17 -12.65
N THR A 138 9.83 8.53 -13.81
CA THR A 138 9.95 9.93 -14.25
C THR A 138 8.61 10.49 -14.74
N ARG A 139 7.73 9.65 -15.27
CA ARG A 139 6.35 10.02 -15.61
C ARG A 139 5.39 9.65 -14.47
N GLN A 140 4.41 10.50 -14.22
CA GLN A 140 3.32 10.25 -13.29
C GLN A 140 2.13 9.61 -13.99
N GLY A 141 1.86 10.00 -15.25
CA GLY A 141 0.90 9.30 -16.09
C GLY A 141 1.44 7.92 -16.48
N PHE A 142 0.74 6.83 -16.16
CA PHE A 142 1.11 5.44 -16.44
C PHE A 142 0.46 4.88 -17.70
N ARG A 143 -0.71 5.38 -18.09
CA ARG A 143 -1.41 4.99 -19.32
C ARG A 143 -1.19 6.00 -20.44
N TRP A 144 -1.41 5.59 -21.69
CA TRP A 144 -1.15 6.45 -22.85
C TRP A 144 -2.08 7.68 -22.92
N TRP A 145 -3.28 7.57 -22.34
CA TRP A 145 -4.25 8.67 -22.23
C TRP A 145 -4.00 9.59 -21.02
N GLU A 146 -3.03 9.26 -20.16
CA GLU A 146 -2.71 10.07 -18.99
C GLU A 146 -1.71 11.14 -19.36
N ILE A 147 -2.25 12.30 -19.75
CA ILE A 147 -1.48 13.47 -20.18
C ILE A 147 -0.60 13.96 -19.02
N ASP A 148 0.71 14.00 -19.27
CA ASP A 148 1.73 14.42 -18.31
C ASP A 148 2.66 15.43 -19.00
N ILE A 149 2.30 16.71 -18.89
CA ILE A 149 2.97 17.81 -19.60
C ILE A 149 4.43 17.93 -19.14
N THR A 150 4.68 17.78 -17.84
CA THR A 150 6.02 17.83 -17.27
C THR A 150 6.90 16.71 -17.82
N TYR A 151 6.39 15.48 -17.91
CA TYR A 151 7.12 14.39 -18.54
C TYR A 151 7.43 14.68 -20.02
N TYR A 152 6.49 15.22 -20.78
CA TYR A 152 6.73 15.57 -22.18
C TYR A 152 7.82 16.63 -22.34
N LEU A 153 7.84 17.65 -21.45
CA LEU A 153 8.94 18.62 -21.41
C LEU A 153 10.30 17.96 -21.11
N LEU A 154 10.35 17.00 -20.18
CA LEU A 154 11.56 16.24 -19.89
C LEU A 154 12.02 15.39 -21.08
N VAL A 155 11.09 14.80 -21.83
CA VAL A 155 11.39 14.08 -23.09
C VAL A 155 11.97 15.04 -24.13
N MET A 156 11.38 16.21 -24.32
CA MET A 156 11.91 17.22 -25.25
C MET A 156 13.32 17.67 -24.85
N LEU A 157 13.55 17.95 -23.56
CA LEU A 157 14.87 18.30 -23.04
C LEU A 157 15.87 17.15 -23.20
N SER A 158 15.42 15.90 -23.18
CA SER A 158 16.31 14.75 -23.41
C SER A 158 16.88 14.70 -24.83
N TRP A 159 16.18 15.24 -25.82
CA TRP A 159 16.68 15.33 -27.20
C TRP A 159 17.90 16.25 -27.32
N THR A 160 17.98 17.27 -26.46
CA THR A 160 19.15 18.16 -26.38
C THR A 160 20.32 17.56 -25.58
N GLY A 161 20.11 16.42 -24.93
CA GLY A 161 21.08 15.79 -24.03
C GLY A 161 21.22 16.44 -22.65
N LEU A 162 20.43 17.49 -22.35
CA LEU A 162 20.35 18.15 -21.03
C LEU A 162 19.78 17.22 -19.95
N VAL A 163 18.80 16.41 -20.31
CA VAL A 163 18.20 15.38 -19.45
C VAL A 163 18.53 14.01 -20.02
N ARG A 164 18.89 13.06 -19.17
CA ARG A 164 19.22 11.67 -19.54
C ARG A 164 18.60 10.71 -18.53
N ASP A 165 18.58 9.43 -18.85
CA ASP A 165 18.13 8.35 -17.95
C ASP A 165 16.66 8.49 -17.45
N LEU A 166 15.74 8.89 -18.34
CA LEU A 166 14.30 8.92 -18.03
C LEU A 166 13.80 7.50 -17.70
N ARG A 167 13.34 7.30 -16.45
CA ARG A 167 12.91 5.99 -15.96
C ARG A 167 11.42 5.81 -16.17
N SER A 168 11.05 4.82 -16.97
CA SER A 168 9.65 4.40 -17.11
C SER A 168 9.26 3.35 -16.07
N PRO A 169 7.98 3.30 -15.65
CA PRO A 169 7.49 2.26 -14.76
C PRO A 169 7.46 0.92 -15.52
N PRO A 170 7.98 -0.18 -14.95
CA PRO A 170 7.90 -1.51 -15.55
C PRO A 170 6.44 -1.95 -15.80
N ALA A 171 6.22 -2.82 -16.79
CA ALA A 171 4.88 -3.31 -17.13
C ALA A 171 4.14 -3.95 -15.93
N ALA A 172 4.84 -4.70 -15.08
CA ALA A 172 4.28 -5.29 -13.87
C ALA A 172 3.78 -4.23 -12.85
N VAL A 173 4.46 -3.08 -12.78
CA VAL A 173 4.03 -1.95 -11.94
C VAL A 173 2.78 -1.30 -12.56
N VAL A 174 2.79 -1.05 -13.87
CA VAL A 174 1.61 -0.48 -14.56
C VAL A 174 0.39 -1.40 -14.45
N ALA A 175 0.60 -2.71 -14.45
CA ALA A 175 -0.44 -3.72 -14.26
C ALA A 175 -0.92 -3.85 -12.79
N GLY A 176 -0.21 -3.25 -11.82
CA GLY A 176 -0.51 -3.43 -10.39
C GLY A 176 -0.18 -4.82 -9.86
N ALA A 177 0.58 -5.62 -10.61
CA ALA A 177 0.89 -7.02 -10.28
C ALA A 177 2.05 -7.17 -9.27
N ARG A 178 2.60 -6.05 -8.79
CA ARG A 178 3.70 -6.07 -7.82
C ARG A 178 3.16 -6.27 -6.40
N PRO A 179 3.71 -7.24 -5.63
CA PRO A 179 3.40 -7.38 -4.21
C PRO A 179 3.70 -6.11 -3.43
N LEU A 180 2.83 -5.77 -2.49
CA LEU A 180 2.98 -4.56 -1.70
C LEU A 180 4.12 -4.68 -0.69
N PRO A 181 4.88 -3.59 -0.43
CA PRO A 181 5.84 -3.57 0.65
C PRO A 181 5.16 -3.81 2.01
N ARG A 182 5.80 -4.57 2.91
CA ARG A 182 5.27 -4.83 4.26
C ARG A 182 4.75 -3.59 5.01
N PRO A 183 5.43 -2.42 4.98
CA PRO A 183 4.89 -1.23 5.65
C PRO A 183 3.56 -0.73 5.09
N VAL A 184 3.32 -0.94 3.80
CA VAL A 184 2.04 -0.59 3.15
C VAL A 184 0.97 -1.60 3.56
N VAL A 185 1.28 -2.90 3.53
CA VAL A 185 0.37 -3.96 4.00
C VAL A 185 -0.05 -3.69 5.44
N GLU A 186 0.89 -3.43 6.33
CA GLU A 186 0.64 -3.12 7.74
C GLU A 186 -0.29 -1.90 7.91
N ARG A 187 -0.04 -0.82 7.17
CA ARG A 187 -0.84 0.40 7.26
C ARG A 187 -2.27 0.17 6.76
N VAL A 188 -2.42 -0.50 5.62
CA VAL A 188 -3.72 -0.81 5.03
C VAL A 188 -4.49 -1.79 5.93
N ALA A 189 -3.81 -2.79 6.49
CA ALA A 189 -4.41 -3.74 7.43
C ALA A 189 -4.94 -3.04 8.68
N ARG A 190 -4.20 -2.09 9.26
CA ARG A 190 -4.69 -1.26 10.37
C ARG A 190 -5.88 -0.40 9.99
N GLN A 191 -5.85 0.23 8.81
CA GLN A 191 -6.99 1.03 8.32
C GLN A 191 -8.24 0.17 8.15
N LEU A 192 -8.08 -1.07 7.67
CA LEU A 192 -9.17 -2.04 7.54
C LEU A 192 -9.69 -2.47 8.92
N ALA A 193 -8.81 -2.86 9.84
CA ALA A 193 -9.16 -3.26 11.21
C ALA A 193 -9.87 -2.12 11.98
N ALA A 194 -9.34 -0.90 11.91
CA ALA A 194 -9.94 0.28 12.53
C ALA A 194 -11.37 0.58 12.03
N HIS A 195 -11.74 0.10 10.84
CA HIS A 195 -13.11 0.22 10.35
C HIS A 195 -14.09 -0.63 11.15
N PHE A 196 -13.66 -1.81 11.61
CA PHE A 196 -14.47 -2.71 12.43
C PHE A 196 -14.43 -2.34 13.91
N GLU A 197 -13.31 -1.78 14.41
CA GLU A 197 -13.24 -1.27 15.79
C GLU A 197 -14.14 -0.06 16.06
N ARG A 198 -14.48 0.70 15.01
CA ARG A 198 -15.51 1.76 15.11
C ARG A 198 -16.92 1.20 15.26
N GLY A 199 -17.13 -0.07 14.93
CA GLY A 199 -18.30 -0.83 15.34
C GLY A 199 -18.12 -1.32 16.77
N GLU A 200 -19.23 -1.51 17.48
CA GLU A 200 -19.36 -1.83 18.91
C GLU A 200 -18.62 -3.10 19.40
N LEU A 201 -17.77 -3.73 18.59
CA LEU A 201 -17.06 -4.99 18.82
C LEU A 201 -16.36 -5.08 20.18
N SER A 202 -15.67 -4.03 20.64
CA SER A 202 -15.01 -4.07 21.95
C SER A 202 -15.97 -3.88 23.13
N ALA A 203 -17.11 -3.21 22.92
CA ALA A 203 -18.15 -3.08 23.94
C ALA A 203 -18.91 -4.41 24.08
N GLN A 204 -19.31 -4.98 22.96
CA GLN A 204 -19.98 -6.28 22.86
C GLN A 204 -19.09 -7.42 23.41
N ALA A 205 -17.80 -7.44 23.08
CA ALA A 205 -16.88 -8.44 23.62
C ALA A 205 -16.69 -8.33 25.14
N ARG A 206 -16.73 -7.12 25.71
CA ARG A 206 -16.64 -6.90 27.16
C ARG A 206 -17.89 -7.38 27.88
N GLU A 207 -19.07 -7.10 27.34
CA GLU A 207 -20.34 -7.55 27.90
C GLU A 207 -20.40 -9.09 27.95
N ILE A 208 -20.01 -9.75 26.87
CA ILE A 208 -19.95 -11.22 26.78
C ILE A 208 -18.88 -11.82 27.70
N LEU A 209 -17.71 -11.20 27.83
CA LEU A 209 -16.68 -11.70 28.76
C LEU A 209 -16.99 -11.41 30.23
N ALA A 210 -17.72 -10.34 30.53
CA ALA A 210 -18.26 -10.09 31.86
C ALA A 210 -19.26 -11.18 32.25
N GLU A 211 -20.09 -11.63 31.31
CA GLU A 211 -20.91 -12.83 31.45
C GLU A 211 -20.05 -14.12 31.52
N ALA A 212 -18.90 -14.21 30.84
CA ALA A 212 -18.05 -15.40 30.89
C ALA A 212 -17.29 -15.60 32.23
N ARG A 213 -17.24 -14.58 33.10
CA ARG A 213 -16.61 -14.65 34.44
C ARG A 213 -17.46 -15.41 35.49
N LEU A 214 -18.56 -16.03 35.04
CA LEU A 214 -19.50 -16.89 35.76
C LEU A 214 -18.93 -18.25 36.26
N GLU A 215 -17.63 -18.40 36.57
CA GLU A 215 -17.19 -19.62 37.27
C GLU A 215 -17.80 -19.70 38.69
N SER A 216 -18.03 -18.56 39.35
CA SER A 216 -18.71 -18.44 40.65
C SER A 216 -20.24 -18.63 40.58
N TRP A 217 -20.83 -18.59 39.39
CA TRP A 217 -22.26 -18.78 39.14
C TRP A 217 -22.64 -20.18 38.67
N ARG A 218 -21.69 -21.10 38.48
CA ARG A 218 -21.97 -22.52 38.16
C ARG A 218 -22.98 -23.17 39.12
N ALA A 219 -23.07 -22.65 40.34
CA ALA A 219 -24.07 -23.07 41.34
C ALA A 219 -25.49 -22.55 41.06
N ARG A 220 -25.64 -21.31 40.55
CA ARG A 220 -26.92 -20.71 40.12
C ARG A 220 -27.34 -21.14 38.71
N GLY A 221 -26.38 -21.61 37.91
CA GLY A 221 -26.54 -21.97 36.49
C GLY A 221 -27.33 -23.25 36.20
N ARG A 222 -27.71 -24.06 37.19
CA ARG A 222 -28.66 -25.16 36.94
C ARG A 222 -30.10 -24.64 36.82
N GLU A 223 -30.46 -23.66 37.65
CA GLU A 223 -31.82 -23.12 37.76
C GLU A 223 -32.16 -22.14 36.63
N ALA A 224 -31.15 -21.44 36.11
CA ALA A 224 -31.30 -20.59 34.93
C ALA A 224 -31.38 -21.41 33.63
N ARG A 225 -30.81 -22.62 33.57
CA ARG A 225 -30.68 -23.44 32.34
C ARG A 225 -32.04 -23.87 31.76
N GLU A 226 -33.00 -24.19 32.62
CA GLU A 226 -34.37 -24.54 32.24
C GLU A 226 -35.16 -23.33 31.72
N ARG A 227 -34.92 -22.12 32.25
CA ARG A 227 -35.51 -20.87 31.73
C ARG A 227 -34.82 -20.38 30.45
N LEU A 228 -33.54 -20.71 30.30
CA LEU A 228 -32.69 -20.28 29.21
C LEU A 228 -32.93 -21.12 27.94
N GLU A 229 -33.24 -22.42 28.03
CA GLU A 229 -33.68 -23.21 26.86
C GLU A 229 -34.99 -22.68 26.24
N ALA A 230 -35.84 -22.04 27.05
CA ALA A 230 -37.07 -21.39 26.58
C ALA A 230 -36.83 -19.99 25.96
N LEU A 231 -35.70 -19.34 26.26
CA LEU A 231 -35.34 -17.99 25.77
C LEU A 231 -34.27 -18.02 24.65
N LEU A 232 -33.48 -19.09 24.55
CA LEU A 232 -32.39 -19.27 23.57
C LEU A 232 -32.85 -19.69 22.16
N ALA A 233 -34.16 -19.73 21.90
CA ALA A 233 -34.64 -19.89 20.53
C ALA A 233 -34.24 -18.71 19.61
N ASP A 234 -33.87 -17.54 20.17
CA ASP A 234 -33.74 -16.28 19.40
C ASP A 234 -32.49 -15.39 19.67
N VAL A 235 -31.44 -15.82 20.39
CA VAL A 235 -30.30 -14.93 20.72
C VAL A 235 -29.05 -15.17 19.85
N HIS A 236 -28.65 -14.16 19.06
CA HIS A 236 -27.45 -14.15 18.20
C HIS A 236 -26.22 -13.56 18.91
N LEU A 237 -25.07 -14.23 18.79
CA LEU A 237 -23.73 -13.69 19.11
C LEU A 237 -23.37 -12.52 18.17
N PRO A 238 -22.54 -11.55 18.59
CA PRO A 238 -21.89 -10.63 17.68
C PRO A 238 -20.82 -11.40 16.90
N GLU A 239 -21.03 -11.54 15.59
CA GLU A 239 -20.09 -12.23 14.71
C GLU A 239 -18.79 -11.42 14.59
N LEU A 240 -17.69 -11.96 15.11
CA LEU A 240 -16.36 -11.51 14.69
C LEU A 240 -16.31 -11.59 13.16
N PRO A 241 -15.88 -10.52 12.46
CA PRO A 241 -15.85 -10.55 11.01
C PRO A 241 -14.98 -11.73 10.56
N SER A 242 -15.60 -12.65 9.82
CA SER A 242 -14.91 -13.82 9.27
C SER A 242 -13.82 -13.37 8.28
N LEU A 243 -12.88 -14.26 7.95
CA LEU A 243 -11.93 -13.98 6.85
C LEU A 243 -12.67 -13.60 5.56
N THR A 244 -13.81 -14.22 5.31
CA THR A 244 -14.70 -13.91 4.19
C THR A 244 -15.29 -12.49 4.29
N ASP A 245 -15.64 -12.00 5.49
CA ASP A 245 -16.14 -10.64 5.70
C ASP A 245 -15.06 -9.59 5.52
N LEU A 246 -13.86 -9.86 6.05
CA LEU A 246 -12.68 -9.03 5.86
C LEU A 246 -12.29 -8.97 4.38
N GLU A 247 -12.32 -10.10 3.68
CA GLU A 247 -12.04 -10.19 2.25
C GLU A 247 -13.10 -9.44 1.43
N ARG A 248 -14.39 -9.66 1.72
CA ARG A 248 -15.51 -8.96 1.07
C ARG A 248 -15.36 -7.44 1.23
N ARG A 249 -15.02 -6.98 2.44
CA ARG A 249 -14.81 -5.57 2.74
C ARG A 249 -13.57 -5.03 2.02
N ALA A 250 -12.47 -5.76 2.04
CA ALA A 250 -11.23 -5.38 1.36
C ALA A 250 -11.44 -5.26 -0.16
N ARG A 251 -12.17 -6.19 -0.78
CA ARG A 251 -12.52 -6.11 -2.21
C ARG A 251 -13.43 -4.93 -2.53
N ALA A 252 -14.30 -4.53 -1.60
CA ALA A 252 -15.20 -3.40 -1.78
C ALA A 252 -14.52 -2.03 -1.58
N SER A 253 -13.47 -1.96 -0.76
CA SER A 253 -12.83 -0.70 -0.37
C SER A 253 -11.46 -0.45 -1.01
N LEU A 254 -10.74 -1.50 -1.39
CA LEU A 254 -9.38 -1.41 -1.92
C LEU A 254 -9.36 -1.59 -3.44
N ALA A 255 -8.37 -0.97 -4.07
CA ALA A 255 -8.03 -1.29 -5.45
C ALA A 255 -7.49 -2.73 -5.56
N SER A 256 -7.66 -3.35 -6.74
CA SER A 256 -7.15 -4.70 -7.00
C SER A 256 -5.65 -4.80 -6.74
N THR A 257 -5.25 -5.79 -5.94
CA THR A 257 -3.86 -5.98 -5.51
C THR A 257 -3.57 -7.48 -5.32
N PRO A 258 -2.37 -7.97 -5.69
CA PRO A 258 -1.97 -9.36 -5.44
C PRO A 258 -1.71 -9.66 -3.97
N SER A 259 -1.57 -8.63 -3.12
CA SER A 259 -1.35 -8.78 -1.67
C SER A 259 -2.68 -8.69 -0.87
N LEU A 260 -3.81 -9.02 -1.50
CA LEU A 260 -5.12 -8.96 -0.83
C LEU A 260 -5.15 -9.91 0.37
N ASP A 261 -4.70 -11.15 0.20
CA ASP A 261 -4.72 -12.18 1.24
C ASP A 261 -3.83 -11.78 2.42
N ASP A 262 -2.62 -11.27 2.14
CA ASP A 262 -1.70 -10.75 3.16
C ASP A 262 -2.32 -9.61 3.99
N ILE A 263 -3.10 -8.73 3.34
CA ILE A 263 -3.81 -7.61 4.01
C ILE A 263 -4.92 -8.16 4.92
N VAL A 264 -5.71 -9.10 4.41
CA VAL A 264 -6.84 -9.69 5.14
C VAL A 264 -6.36 -10.47 6.37
N GLU A 265 -5.31 -11.28 6.22
CA GLU A 265 -4.72 -12.03 7.32
C GLU A 265 -4.16 -11.09 8.40
N ARG A 266 -3.37 -10.08 7.99
CA ARG A 266 -2.83 -9.11 8.96
C ARG A 266 -3.90 -8.27 9.64
N ALA A 267 -4.98 -7.91 8.93
CA ALA A 267 -6.09 -7.17 9.53
C ALA A 267 -6.79 -7.99 10.62
N ARG A 268 -6.92 -9.31 10.42
CA ARG A 268 -7.48 -10.22 11.44
C ARG A 268 -6.60 -10.30 12.67
N GLU A 269 -5.28 -10.40 12.51
CA GLU A 269 -4.33 -10.40 13.63
C GLU A 269 -4.45 -9.11 14.46
N ILE A 270 -4.50 -7.95 13.80
CA ILE A 270 -4.64 -6.66 14.48
C ILE A 270 -5.95 -6.59 15.27
N LEU A 271 -7.06 -7.07 14.72
CA LEU A 271 -8.33 -7.12 15.45
C LEU A 271 -8.24 -7.97 16.72
N LEU A 272 -7.56 -9.12 16.64
CA LEU A 272 -7.36 -10.00 17.80
C LEU A 272 -6.43 -9.35 18.84
N GLU A 273 -5.32 -8.75 18.41
CA GLU A 273 -4.40 -7.99 19.25
C GLU A 273 -5.16 -6.88 20.01
N THR A 274 -5.92 -6.03 19.30
CA THR A 274 -6.68 -4.94 19.92
C THR A 274 -7.76 -5.45 20.89
N LEU A 275 -8.46 -6.55 20.55
CA LEU A 275 -9.44 -7.14 21.44
C LEU A 275 -8.79 -7.64 22.74
N CYS A 276 -7.68 -8.37 22.64
CA CYS A 276 -6.92 -8.81 23.81
C CYS A 276 -6.47 -7.62 24.67
N ASP A 277 -5.87 -6.59 24.06
CA ASP A 277 -5.41 -5.39 24.77
C ASP A 277 -6.54 -4.62 25.45
N ARG A 278 -7.76 -4.62 24.89
CA ARG A 278 -8.92 -3.94 25.48
C ARG A 278 -9.63 -4.74 26.57
N LEU A 279 -9.46 -6.06 26.59
CA LEU A 279 -10.10 -6.97 27.55
C LEU A 279 -9.23 -7.21 28.80
N VAL A 280 -7.91 -7.30 28.65
CA VAL A 280 -6.98 -7.60 29.76
C VAL A 280 -7.04 -6.54 30.89
N PRO A 281 -7.02 -5.23 30.63
CA PRO A 281 -7.14 -4.21 31.69
C PRO A 281 -8.54 -4.18 32.32
N ALA A 282 -9.60 -4.39 31.52
CA ALA A 282 -10.97 -4.40 32.00
C ALA A 282 -11.24 -5.58 32.97
N ALA A 283 -10.56 -6.71 32.79
CA ALA A 283 -10.60 -7.81 33.73
C ALA A 283 -9.90 -7.48 35.07
N ALA A 284 -8.90 -6.60 35.08
CA ALA A 284 -8.16 -6.22 36.29
C ALA A 284 -8.89 -5.16 37.15
N GLU A 285 -9.78 -4.36 36.57
CA GLU A 285 -10.50 -3.25 37.25
C GLU A 285 -11.91 -3.62 37.74
N ALA A 286 -12.41 -4.82 37.43
CA ALA A 286 -13.73 -5.24 37.93
C ALA A 286 -13.69 -5.41 39.47
N PRO A 287 -14.58 -4.75 40.23
CA PRO A 287 -14.63 -4.91 41.69
C PRO A 287 -14.95 -6.37 42.05
N ALA A 288 -14.22 -6.90 43.03
CA ALA A 288 -14.30 -8.26 43.53
C ALA A 288 -15.65 -8.60 44.19
#